data_AF-A0AAV1T2N1-F1
#
_entry.id   AF-A0AAV1T2N1-F1
#
_cell.length_a   1.000
_cell.length_b   1.000
_cell.length_c   1.000
_cell.angle_alpha   90.00
_cell.angle_beta   90.00
_cell.angle_gamma   90.00
#
_symmetry.space_group_name_H-M   'P 1'
#
loop_
_entity.id
_entity.type
_entity.pdbx_description
1 polymer ?
#
loop_
_entity_poly.entity_id
_entity_poly.type
_entity_poly.pdbx_seq_one_letter_code
_entity_poly.pdbx_strand_id
1 'polypeptide(L)'
;MRGFKASAREGWLSAWRGAPQIRRPQAWCIQETHVHTDEEAASAWEPERWSFRAIAISIGEDVLINVYAPTLRGEREDFFTSLFSWNSMTSNTIMAGDFNCVQCPLLDRYGSHRSHRSESPALDAVVATLSLADARDLLDHADDEGTGDPTDHFTYWNGGRASRIDRFYVPEGWVNRVLWIEARMPSNQSDHQEVVLHLRDLNKPRSSSRHGRVTYPIHSLNPGRIVDELVAEMDGRDIGQSVSTLTWDADVTECQQCVRRIRKRVQQRRARFHRKIQGRARRPLLTRPQFISCNMEELRQEHLVRLGQKLARKADQLRYFYKRVADWERNQTVTTISRIHGPHFTRDMTIADKFATEWSTGLGKVHCQEERVDLPSAIRRFVNLPTDRVLSSADNRALLGDFSEAEVLAAVSGLSRHKSAGLDGLNNDFTRIRLHFLSPPWSSSAIKFWLELIPRLRFSKL
;
A
#
# COMPACT_ATOMS: atom_id res chain seq x y z
N MET A 1 -20.14 7.11 -12.17
CA MET A 1 -20.33 5.88 -12.97
C MET A 1 -21.47 6.10 -13.95
N ARG A 2 -21.14 6.55 -15.16
CA ARG A 2 -22.01 6.50 -16.34
C ARG A 2 -21.60 5.24 -17.13
N GLY A 3 -22.52 4.54 -17.80
CA GLY A 3 -22.22 3.31 -18.55
C GLY A 3 -22.17 2.01 -17.71
N PHE A 4 -22.99 1.90 -16.67
CA PHE A 4 -23.14 0.66 -15.86
C PHE A 4 -24.61 0.29 -15.72
N LYS A 5 -24.92 -1.00 -15.74
CA LYS A 5 -26.19 -1.50 -15.20
C LYS A 5 -26.35 -1.00 -13.76
N ALA A 6 -27.54 -0.52 -13.40
CA ALA A 6 -27.79 0.13 -12.12
C ALA A 6 -27.37 -0.73 -10.91
N SER A 7 -27.59 -2.05 -10.98
CA SER A 7 -27.20 -3.02 -9.95
C SER A 7 -25.68 -3.16 -9.77
N ALA A 8 -24.92 -3.25 -10.87
CA ALA A 8 -23.46 -3.30 -10.82
C ALA A 8 -22.88 -1.99 -10.27
N ARG A 9 -23.47 -0.85 -10.66
CA ARG A 9 -23.11 0.46 -10.13
C ARG A 9 -23.31 0.54 -8.62
N GLU A 10 -24.42 0.00 -8.09
CA GLU A 10 -24.69 -0.03 -6.65
C GLU A 10 -23.67 -0.86 -5.87
N GLY A 11 -23.29 -2.04 -6.38
CA GLY A 11 -22.24 -2.87 -5.78
C GLY A 11 -20.91 -2.13 -5.66
N TRP A 12 -20.46 -1.51 -6.77
CA TRP A 12 -19.22 -0.72 -6.78
C TRP A 12 -19.31 0.53 -5.90
N LEU A 13 -20.44 1.26 -5.90
CA LEU A 13 -20.64 2.41 -5.02
C LEU A 13 -20.67 2.01 -3.54
N SER A 14 -21.24 0.85 -3.22
CA SER A 14 -21.25 0.31 -1.86
C SER A 14 -19.84 -0.02 -1.39
N ALA A 15 -19.05 -0.73 -2.20
CA ALA A 15 -17.64 -1.01 -1.91
C ALA A 15 -16.84 0.30 -1.71
N TRP A 16 -17.06 1.30 -2.56
CA TRP A 16 -16.42 2.61 -2.43
C TRP A 16 -16.82 3.36 -1.15
N ARG A 17 -18.11 3.33 -0.78
CA ARG A 17 -18.61 3.93 0.47
C ARG A 17 -18.12 3.18 1.71
N GLY A 18 -17.95 1.86 1.63
CA GLY A 18 -17.41 1.04 2.71
C GLY A 18 -15.91 1.22 2.93
N ALA A 19 -15.15 1.64 1.90
CA ALA A 19 -13.72 1.88 2.02
C ALA A 19 -13.42 3.09 2.96
N PRO A 20 -12.47 2.97 3.90
CA PRO A 20 -12.03 4.08 4.74
C PRO A 20 -11.62 5.28 3.89
N GLN A 21 -12.02 6.48 4.29
CA GLN A 21 -11.83 7.71 3.49
C GLN A 21 -10.36 7.96 3.10
N ILE A 22 -9.41 7.58 3.95
CA ILE A 22 -7.95 7.68 3.71
C ILE A 22 -7.49 6.80 2.53
N ARG A 23 -8.23 5.75 2.19
CA ARG A 23 -7.90 4.79 1.13
C ARG A 23 -8.78 4.91 -0.11
N ARG A 24 -9.69 5.90 -0.17
CA ARG A 24 -10.57 6.06 -1.33
C ARG A 24 -9.77 6.63 -2.51
N PRO A 25 -9.72 5.94 -3.66
CA PRO A 25 -9.09 6.49 -4.86
C PRO A 25 -9.82 7.76 -5.31
N GLN A 26 -9.09 8.69 -5.91
CA GLN A 26 -9.66 9.90 -6.50
C GLN A 26 -10.40 9.61 -7.81
N ALA A 27 -9.98 8.58 -8.55
CA ALA A 27 -10.59 8.12 -9.79
C ALA A 27 -10.56 6.59 -9.84
N TRP A 28 -11.60 5.99 -10.44
CA TRP A 28 -11.69 4.55 -10.72
C TRP A 28 -11.85 4.36 -12.22
N CYS A 29 -10.94 3.58 -12.80
CA CYS A 29 -11.06 3.08 -14.16
C CYS A 29 -11.55 1.64 -14.05
N ILE A 30 -12.72 1.35 -14.62
CA ILE A 30 -13.33 0.03 -14.60
C ILE A 30 -13.59 -0.36 -16.05
N GLN A 31 -13.28 -1.60 -16.41
CA GLN A 31 -13.47 -2.16 -17.74
C GLN A 31 -14.56 -3.26 -17.72
N GLU A 32 -14.99 -3.70 -18.90
CA GLU A 32 -15.98 -4.77 -19.07
C GLU A 32 -17.35 -4.53 -18.40
N THR A 33 -17.84 -3.29 -18.43
CA THR A 33 -19.01 -2.86 -17.64
C THR A 33 -20.38 -3.22 -18.25
N HIS A 34 -20.41 -4.20 -19.16
CA HIS A 34 -21.62 -4.74 -19.82
C HIS A 34 -22.53 -3.71 -20.53
N VAL A 35 -21.95 -2.67 -21.14
CA VAL A 35 -22.67 -1.88 -22.17
C VAL A 35 -22.44 -2.60 -23.49
N HIS A 36 -23.47 -3.33 -23.94
CA HIS A 36 -23.36 -4.25 -25.07
C HIS A 36 -23.90 -3.70 -26.38
N THR A 37 -24.49 -2.49 -26.36
CA THR A 37 -25.16 -1.91 -27.53
C THR A 37 -24.70 -0.48 -27.78
N ASP A 38 -24.56 -0.14 -29.06
CA ASP A 38 -24.24 1.22 -29.51
C ASP A 38 -25.34 2.22 -29.12
N GLU A 39 -26.59 1.76 -28.95
CA GLU A 39 -27.74 2.56 -28.54
C GLU A 39 -27.68 2.99 -27.06
N GLU A 40 -27.37 2.07 -26.15
CA GLU A 40 -27.17 2.39 -24.72
C GLU A 40 -26.04 3.40 -24.56
N ALA A 41 -24.99 3.22 -25.34
CA ALA A 41 -23.83 4.06 -25.27
C ALA A 41 -24.07 5.42 -25.96
N ALA A 42 -24.84 5.49 -27.06
CA ALA A 42 -25.22 6.73 -27.77
C ALA A 42 -26.06 7.67 -26.90
N SER A 43 -26.88 7.13 -26.00
CA SER A 43 -27.69 7.93 -25.07
C SER A 43 -26.88 8.69 -24.00
N ALA A 44 -25.60 8.32 -23.81
CA ALA A 44 -24.74 8.87 -22.78
C ALA A 44 -23.54 9.70 -23.33
N TRP A 45 -23.47 9.89 -24.66
CA TRP A 45 -22.19 10.00 -25.37
C TRP A 45 -21.72 11.42 -25.76
N GLU A 46 -20.45 11.74 -25.44
CA GLU A 46 -19.61 12.69 -26.21
C GLU A 46 -18.73 11.87 -27.19
N PRO A 47 -19.09 11.75 -28.49
CA PRO A 47 -18.44 10.82 -29.42
C PRO A 47 -16.94 11.08 -29.60
N GLU A 48 -16.50 12.32 -29.39
CA GLU A 48 -15.10 12.75 -29.51
C GLU A 48 -14.21 12.27 -28.35
N ARG A 49 -14.80 11.72 -27.28
CA ARG A 49 -14.08 11.37 -26.04
C ARG A 49 -14.28 9.94 -25.60
N TRP A 50 -15.29 9.26 -26.11
CA TRP A 50 -15.75 8.00 -25.57
C TRP A 50 -16.01 7.04 -26.76
N SER A 51 -15.67 5.77 -26.60
CA SER A 51 -16.08 4.64 -27.43
C SER A 51 -16.40 3.46 -26.50
N PHE A 52 -16.98 2.40 -27.06
CA PHE A 52 -17.30 1.19 -26.28
C PHE A 52 -16.05 0.56 -25.60
N ARG A 53 -14.84 0.94 -26.03
CA ARG A 53 -13.55 0.45 -25.54
C ARG A 53 -12.63 1.51 -24.96
N ALA A 54 -13.00 2.78 -25.00
CA ALA A 54 -12.17 3.85 -24.46
C ALA A 54 -13.02 4.98 -23.88
N ILE A 55 -12.63 5.56 -22.74
CA ILE A 55 -13.30 6.71 -22.16
C ILE A 55 -12.24 7.70 -21.70
N ALA A 56 -12.28 8.93 -22.22
CA ALA A 56 -11.45 10.03 -21.77
C ALA A 56 -12.21 10.96 -20.82
N ILE A 57 -11.57 11.31 -19.69
CA ILE A 57 -12.04 12.33 -18.77
C ILE A 57 -10.93 13.31 -18.43
N SER A 58 -11.25 14.59 -18.26
CA SER A 58 -10.30 15.59 -17.78
C SER A 58 -10.28 15.61 -16.25
N ILE A 59 -9.08 15.60 -15.67
CA ILE A 59 -8.83 15.72 -14.23
C ILE A 59 -7.87 16.90 -14.04
N GLY A 60 -8.42 18.10 -13.84
CA GLY A 60 -7.63 19.33 -13.88
C GLY A 60 -7.05 19.55 -15.28
N GLU A 61 -5.72 19.64 -15.38
CA GLU A 61 -4.98 19.76 -16.64
C GLU A 61 -4.58 18.40 -17.25
N ASP A 62 -4.81 17.31 -16.52
CA ASP A 62 -4.49 15.95 -16.98
C ASP A 62 -5.69 15.36 -17.74
N VAL A 63 -5.44 14.51 -18.74
CA VAL A 63 -6.48 13.71 -19.42
C VAL A 63 -6.30 12.26 -19.05
N LEU A 64 -7.28 11.63 -18.40
CA LEU A 64 -7.27 10.20 -18.10
C LEU A 64 -8.09 9.45 -19.14
N ILE A 65 -7.43 8.57 -19.89
CA ILE A 65 -8.05 7.67 -20.87
C ILE A 65 -8.09 6.27 -20.27
N ASN A 66 -9.29 5.77 -20.01
CA ASN A 66 -9.53 4.38 -19.63
C ASN A 66 -9.72 3.52 -20.88
N VAL A 67 -8.95 2.45 -21.04
CA VAL A 67 -8.92 1.58 -22.24
C VAL A 67 -9.34 0.15 -21.88
N TYR A 68 -10.14 -0.46 -22.75
CA TYR A 68 -10.46 -1.89 -22.76
C TYR A 68 -10.25 -2.46 -24.17
N ALA A 69 -9.01 -2.83 -24.47
CA ALA A 69 -8.60 -3.23 -25.81
C ALA A 69 -9.15 -4.63 -26.18
N PRO A 70 -9.38 -4.92 -27.48
CA PRO A 70 -9.79 -6.25 -27.93
C PRO A 70 -8.78 -7.36 -27.63
N THR A 71 -9.28 -8.58 -27.38
CA THR A 71 -8.43 -9.78 -27.20
C THR A 71 -7.86 -10.28 -28.53
N LEU A 72 -8.60 -10.13 -29.62
CA LEU A 72 -8.15 -10.52 -30.96
C LEU A 72 -7.13 -9.51 -31.50
N ARG A 73 -6.00 -10.03 -32.01
CA ARG A 73 -4.87 -9.18 -32.42
C ARG A 73 -5.22 -8.19 -33.53
N GLY A 74 -5.92 -8.63 -34.58
CA GLY A 74 -6.29 -7.74 -35.69
C GLY A 74 -7.11 -6.54 -35.23
N GLU A 75 -8.22 -6.82 -34.54
CA GLU A 75 -9.08 -5.79 -33.95
C GLU A 75 -8.34 -4.87 -32.97
N ARG A 76 -7.38 -5.42 -32.22
CA ARG A 76 -6.58 -4.64 -31.27
C ARG A 76 -5.63 -3.66 -31.96
N GLU A 77 -4.96 -4.08 -33.04
CA GLU A 77 -4.11 -3.17 -33.82
C GLU A 77 -4.94 -2.04 -34.46
N ASP A 78 -6.10 -2.39 -35.03
CA ASP A 78 -7.02 -1.42 -35.62
C ASP A 78 -7.54 -0.45 -34.54
N PHE A 79 -7.88 -0.98 -33.36
CA PHE A 79 -8.31 -0.19 -32.22
C PHE A 79 -7.23 0.83 -31.80
N PHE A 80 -5.99 0.42 -31.55
CA PHE A 80 -4.94 1.37 -31.14
C PHE A 80 -4.58 2.37 -32.24
N THR A 81 -4.64 1.95 -33.51
CA THR A 81 -4.45 2.85 -34.65
C THR A 81 -5.55 3.92 -34.70
N SER A 82 -6.82 3.52 -34.45
CA SER A 82 -7.94 4.46 -34.39
C SER A 82 -7.87 5.37 -33.16
N LEU A 83 -7.37 4.87 -32.04
CA LEU A 83 -7.23 5.62 -30.79
C LEU A 83 -6.30 6.84 -30.97
N PHE A 84 -5.32 6.75 -31.87
CA PHE A 84 -4.43 7.86 -32.23
C PHE A 84 -5.15 9.06 -32.85
N SER A 85 -6.29 8.82 -33.51
CA SER A 85 -7.06 9.89 -34.17
C SER A 85 -7.89 10.74 -33.20
N TRP A 86 -7.86 10.42 -31.90
CA TRP A 86 -8.62 11.16 -30.90
C TRP A 86 -7.97 12.51 -30.58
N ASN A 87 -8.68 13.59 -30.89
CA ASN A 87 -8.28 14.98 -30.63
C ASN A 87 -8.03 15.30 -29.13
N SER A 88 -8.50 14.42 -28.23
CA SER A 88 -8.37 14.60 -26.78
C SER A 88 -6.97 14.22 -26.23
N MET A 89 -6.10 13.65 -27.06
CA MET A 89 -4.76 13.26 -26.64
C MET A 89 -3.81 14.46 -26.60
N THR A 90 -3.38 14.82 -25.39
CA THR A 90 -2.38 15.87 -25.14
C THR A 90 -1.10 15.26 -24.56
N SER A 91 -0.03 16.05 -24.43
CA SER A 91 1.20 15.63 -23.75
C SER A 91 1.02 15.31 -22.26
N ASN A 92 -0.16 15.59 -21.69
CA ASN A 92 -0.48 15.37 -20.29
C ASN A 92 -1.52 14.24 -20.09
N THR A 93 -1.49 13.27 -21.01
CA THR A 93 -2.41 12.13 -21.02
C THR A 93 -1.92 11.01 -20.11
N ILE A 94 -2.78 10.51 -19.23
CA ILE A 94 -2.66 9.23 -18.53
C ILE A 94 -3.50 8.23 -19.32
N MET A 95 -2.91 7.12 -19.76
CA MET A 95 -3.65 6.04 -20.38
C MET A 95 -3.62 4.81 -19.47
N ALA A 96 -4.78 4.30 -19.08
CA ALA A 96 -4.89 3.22 -18.11
C ALA A 96 -5.92 2.19 -18.55
N GLY A 97 -5.73 0.93 -18.17
CA GLY A 97 -6.75 -0.11 -18.34
C GLY A 97 -6.18 -1.44 -18.82
N ASP A 98 -7.06 -2.27 -19.37
CA ASP A 98 -6.71 -3.59 -19.90
C ASP A 98 -6.39 -3.49 -21.39
N PHE A 99 -5.12 -3.71 -21.71
CA PHE A 99 -4.60 -3.62 -23.08
C PHE A 99 -4.69 -4.96 -23.82
N ASN A 100 -5.09 -6.06 -23.15
CA ASN A 100 -5.19 -7.40 -23.72
C ASN A 100 -3.93 -7.87 -24.49
N CYS A 101 -2.77 -7.30 -24.14
CA CYS A 101 -1.49 -7.59 -24.76
C CYS A 101 -0.34 -7.23 -23.82
N VAL A 102 0.82 -7.82 -24.05
CA VAL A 102 2.04 -7.52 -23.30
C VAL A 102 3.08 -6.81 -24.19
N GLN A 103 3.74 -5.78 -23.65
CA GLN A 103 4.83 -5.10 -24.37
C GLN A 103 6.14 -5.89 -24.32
N CYS A 104 6.44 -6.55 -23.19
CA CYS A 104 7.62 -7.40 -23.05
C CYS A 104 7.20 -8.80 -22.61
N PRO A 105 6.82 -9.71 -23.54
CA PRO A 105 6.37 -11.06 -23.16
C PRO A 105 7.40 -11.86 -22.35
N LEU A 106 8.69 -11.53 -22.46
CA LEU A 106 9.73 -12.14 -21.63
C LEU A 106 9.51 -11.91 -20.12
N LEU A 107 9.11 -10.68 -19.75
CA LEU A 107 8.88 -10.27 -18.37
C LEU A 107 7.41 -10.44 -17.98
N ASP A 108 6.52 -10.05 -18.89
CA ASP A 108 5.10 -9.85 -18.62
C ASP A 108 4.25 -11.10 -18.87
N ARG A 109 4.85 -12.25 -19.26
CA ARG A 109 4.15 -13.55 -19.35
C ARG A 109 4.76 -14.64 -18.47
N TYR A 110 3.88 -15.38 -17.83
CA TYR A 110 4.18 -16.58 -17.08
C TYR A 110 3.40 -17.79 -17.64
N GLY A 111 4.07 -18.95 -17.76
CA GLY A 111 3.44 -20.19 -18.20
C GLY A 111 3.06 -20.27 -19.69
N SER A 112 3.57 -19.36 -20.52
CA SER A 112 3.29 -19.29 -21.97
C SER A 112 4.54 -18.88 -22.77
N HIS A 113 4.44 -18.87 -24.11
CA HIS A 113 5.57 -18.56 -24.99
C HIS A 113 6.08 -17.13 -24.75
N ARG A 114 7.40 -17.01 -24.52
CA ARG A 114 8.10 -15.77 -24.21
C ARG A 114 8.84 -15.29 -25.45
N SER A 115 8.22 -14.36 -26.17
CA SER A 115 8.84 -13.64 -27.29
C SER A 115 9.53 -12.37 -26.80
N HIS A 116 10.55 -11.91 -27.52
CA HIS A 116 11.17 -10.59 -27.31
C HIS A 116 10.39 -9.45 -27.97
N ARG A 117 9.40 -9.76 -28.81
CA ARG A 117 8.61 -8.77 -29.53
C ARG A 117 7.34 -8.46 -28.74
N SER A 118 7.01 -7.17 -28.66
CA SER A 118 5.69 -6.71 -28.21
C SER A 118 4.58 -7.40 -29.00
N GLU A 119 3.48 -7.66 -28.30
CA GLU A 119 2.29 -8.25 -28.92
C GLU A 119 1.45 -7.24 -29.69
N SER A 120 1.72 -5.94 -29.51
CA SER A 120 1.04 -4.88 -30.23
C SER A 120 1.97 -3.73 -30.63
N PRO A 121 2.49 -3.76 -31.88
CA PRO A 121 3.23 -2.63 -32.45
C PRO A 121 2.42 -1.33 -32.50
N ALA A 122 1.10 -1.39 -32.73
CA ALA A 122 0.26 -0.19 -32.71
C ALA A 122 0.22 0.46 -31.31
N LEU A 123 0.15 -0.33 -30.24
CA LEU A 123 0.25 0.21 -28.87
C LEU A 123 1.61 0.87 -28.64
N ASP A 124 2.69 0.24 -29.06
CA ASP A 124 4.04 0.80 -28.92
C ASP A 124 4.16 2.15 -29.66
N ALA A 125 3.53 2.27 -30.83
CA ALA A 125 3.48 3.52 -31.58
C ALA A 125 2.68 4.61 -30.85
N VAL A 126 1.55 4.26 -30.23
CA VAL A 126 0.75 5.20 -29.40
C VAL A 126 1.57 5.68 -28.20
N VAL A 127 2.19 4.76 -27.46
CA VAL A 127 3.02 5.06 -26.29
C VAL A 127 4.20 5.98 -26.67
N ALA A 128 4.91 5.65 -27.75
CA ALA A 128 6.04 6.44 -28.23
C ALA A 128 5.61 7.84 -28.70
N THR A 129 4.52 7.95 -29.46
CA THR A 129 4.10 9.23 -30.04
C THR A 129 3.59 10.20 -28.97
N LEU A 130 2.89 9.68 -27.96
CA LEU A 130 2.43 10.47 -26.82
C LEU A 130 3.52 10.70 -25.76
N SER A 131 4.75 10.20 -25.98
CA SER A 131 5.85 10.25 -25.02
C SER A 131 5.42 9.74 -23.64
N LEU A 132 4.75 8.60 -23.63
CA LEU A 132 4.31 7.93 -22.41
C LEU A 132 5.33 6.87 -21.98
N ALA A 133 5.46 6.70 -20.68
CA ALA A 133 6.16 5.58 -20.08
C ALA A 133 5.17 4.72 -19.30
N ASP A 134 5.42 3.41 -19.24
CA ASP A 134 4.76 2.55 -18.25
C ASP A 134 5.11 3.09 -16.86
N ALA A 135 4.10 3.38 -16.04
CA ALA A 135 4.28 3.91 -14.70
C ALA A 135 5.09 2.96 -13.82
N ARG A 136 5.11 1.67 -14.13
CA ARG A 136 5.98 0.69 -13.47
C ARG A 136 7.44 0.91 -13.83
N ASP A 137 7.75 1.17 -15.09
CA ASP A 137 9.12 1.46 -15.55
C ASP A 137 9.66 2.74 -14.89
N LEU A 138 8.78 3.70 -14.57
CA LEU A 138 9.16 4.91 -13.83
C LEU A 138 9.56 4.64 -12.36
N LEU A 139 9.16 3.49 -11.82
CA LEU A 139 9.50 3.05 -10.46
C LEU A 139 10.68 2.08 -10.47
N ASP A 140 10.85 1.37 -11.59
CA ASP A 140 11.80 0.31 -11.79
C ASP A 140 13.17 0.83 -12.28
N HIS A 141 14.08 0.75 -11.32
CA HIS A 141 15.38 0.07 -11.40
C HIS A 141 16.54 0.98 -11.02
N ALA A 142 17.35 0.45 -10.12
CA ALA A 142 18.76 0.68 -10.04
C ALA A 142 19.30 -0.44 -9.15
N ASP A 143 19.79 -1.46 -9.85
CA ASP A 143 20.58 -2.57 -9.37
C ASP A 143 19.78 -3.65 -8.60
N ASP A 144 19.40 -4.68 -9.34
CA ASP A 144 19.48 -6.12 -9.00
C ASP A 144 18.85 -6.74 -7.73
N GLU A 145 18.47 -8.02 -7.94
CA GLU A 145 18.40 -9.15 -6.98
C GLU A 145 17.16 -9.38 -6.11
N GLY A 146 16.00 -8.79 -6.42
CA GLY A 146 14.73 -9.19 -5.78
C GLY A 146 13.69 -9.63 -6.80
N THR A 147 13.36 -10.92 -6.89
CA THR A 147 12.08 -11.31 -7.50
C THR A 147 10.99 -10.88 -6.54
N GLY A 148 10.34 -9.74 -6.81
CA GLY A 148 9.08 -9.37 -6.15
C GLY A 148 8.06 -10.51 -6.26
N ASP A 149 7.07 -10.52 -5.36
CA ASP A 149 6.00 -11.51 -5.42
C ASP A 149 5.37 -11.47 -6.83
N PRO A 150 5.22 -12.61 -7.53
CA PRO A 150 4.53 -12.64 -8.82
C PRO A 150 3.15 -11.98 -8.79
N THR A 151 2.47 -12.04 -7.63
CA THR A 151 1.17 -11.39 -7.40
C THR A 151 1.26 -9.87 -7.26
N ASP A 152 2.46 -9.29 -7.12
CA ASP A 152 2.68 -7.84 -7.19
C ASP A 152 2.99 -7.39 -8.63
N HIS A 153 3.18 -8.32 -9.58
CA HIS A 153 3.59 -8.03 -10.96
C HIS A 153 2.51 -8.35 -12.01
N PHE A 154 1.98 -9.58 -11.99
CA PHE A 154 1.00 -10.01 -13.00
C PHE A 154 -0.40 -9.57 -12.61
N THR A 155 -1.07 -8.92 -13.55
CA THR A 155 -2.40 -8.33 -13.32
C THR A 155 -3.52 -9.24 -13.76
N TYR A 156 -3.24 -10.30 -14.51
CA TYR A 156 -4.23 -11.28 -14.96
C TYR A 156 -3.75 -12.70 -14.67
N TRP A 157 -4.65 -13.55 -14.17
CA TRP A 157 -4.37 -14.92 -13.77
C TRP A 157 -5.40 -15.89 -14.34
N ASN A 158 -4.93 -16.90 -15.07
CA ASN A 158 -5.80 -17.95 -15.60
C ASN A 158 -5.12 -19.32 -15.43
N GLY A 159 -5.54 -20.04 -14.38
CA GLY A 159 -4.97 -21.32 -14.00
C GLY A 159 -3.47 -21.22 -13.75
N GLY A 160 -2.67 -21.98 -14.51
CA GLY A 160 -1.20 -21.99 -14.42
C GLY A 160 -0.49 -20.88 -15.20
N ARG A 161 -1.23 -19.92 -15.77
CA ARG A 161 -0.70 -18.82 -16.60
C ARG A 161 -1.00 -17.48 -15.97
N ALA A 162 -0.11 -16.51 -16.17
CA ALA A 162 -0.31 -15.15 -15.72
C ALA A 162 0.26 -14.15 -16.74
N SER A 163 -0.32 -12.96 -16.80
CA SER A 163 0.16 -11.89 -17.67
C SER A 163 -0.05 -10.50 -17.07
N ARG A 164 0.81 -9.55 -17.45
CA ARG A 164 0.69 -8.13 -17.07
C ARG A 164 0.11 -7.33 -18.23
N ILE A 165 -1.23 -7.35 -18.32
CA ILE A 165 -2.01 -6.73 -19.40
C ILE A 165 -2.75 -5.47 -18.95
N ASP A 166 -2.88 -5.26 -17.64
CA ASP A 166 -3.46 -4.06 -17.03
C ASP A 166 -2.34 -3.10 -16.66
N ARG A 167 -2.38 -1.88 -17.20
CA ARG A 167 -1.26 -0.92 -17.08
C ARG A 167 -1.74 0.50 -16.85
N PHE A 168 -0.82 1.32 -16.35
CA PHE A 168 -0.89 2.76 -16.40
C PHE A 168 0.30 3.26 -17.23
N TYR A 169 0.02 3.92 -18.34
CA TYR A 169 0.98 4.75 -19.05
C TYR A 169 0.77 6.20 -18.62
N VAL A 170 1.86 6.87 -18.27
CA VAL A 170 1.88 8.26 -17.83
C VAL A 170 2.90 9.03 -18.65
N PRO A 171 2.83 10.38 -18.72
CA PRO A 171 3.84 11.15 -19.43
C PRO A 171 5.26 10.85 -18.90
N GLU A 172 6.23 10.67 -19.78
CA GLU A 172 7.62 10.32 -19.42
C GLU A 172 8.23 11.29 -18.38
N GLY A 173 7.82 12.56 -18.39
CA GLY A 173 8.27 13.57 -17.43
C GLY A 173 7.78 13.36 -15.98
N TRP A 174 6.87 12.42 -15.73
CA TRP A 174 6.21 12.24 -14.43
C TRP A 174 7.01 11.43 -13.40
N VAL A 175 8.32 11.22 -13.60
CA VAL A 175 9.21 10.51 -12.67
C VAL A 175 9.08 10.99 -11.21
N ASN A 176 8.84 12.30 -11.00
CA ASN A 176 8.69 12.89 -9.66
C ASN A 176 7.24 12.96 -9.16
N ARG A 177 6.27 12.67 -10.02
CA ARG A 177 4.84 12.69 -9.74
C ARG A 177 4.31 11.30 -9.41
N VAL A 178 4.82 10.25 -10.07
CA VAL A 178 4.52 8.86 -9.70
C VAL A 178 5.23 8.53 -8.39
N LEU A 179 4.45 8.20 -7.35
CA LEU A 179 4.99 7.82 -6.05
C LEU A 179 5.23 6.31 -5.98
N TRP A 180 4.22 5.51 -6.35
CA TRP A 180 4.33 4.06 -6.55
C TRP A 180 3.12 3.53 -7.35
N ILE A 181 3.24 2.28 -7.81
CA ILE A 181 2.20 1.49 -8.44
C ILE A 181 2.16 0.15 -7.70
N GLU A 182 0.96 -0.38 -7.48
CA GLU A 182 0.78 -1.69 -6.86
C GLU A 182 -0.31 -2.47 -7.61
N ALA A 183 -0.09 -3.76 -7.76
CA ALA A 183 -1.14 -4.70 -8.16
C ALA A 183 -1.60 -5.41 -6.89
N ARG A 184 -2.91 -5.48 -6.65
CA ARG A 184 -3.48 -6.07 -5.44
C ARG A 184 -4.69 -6.91 -5.77
N MET A 185 -5.04 -7.83 -4.86
CA MET A 185 -6.25 -8.63 -5.02
C MET A 185 -7.47 -7.72 -5.10
N PRO A 186 -8.35 -7.94 -6.10
CA PRO A 186 -9.55 -7.13 -6.27
C PRO A 186 -10.51 -7.36 -5.10
N SER A 187 -11.32 -6.35 -4.78
CA SER A 187 -12.36 -6.48 -3.75
C SER A 187 -13.49 -7.42 -4.15
N ASN A 188 -13.66 -7.64 -5.45
CA ASN A 188 -14.66 -8.52 -6.04
C ASN A 188 -13.98 -9.71 -6.71
N GLN A 189 -14.71 -10.81 -6.93
CA GLN A 189 -14.17 -11.95 -7.69
C GLN A 189 -13.90 -11.53 -9.13
N SER A 190 -12.62 -11.47 -9.49
CA SER A 190 -12.11 -11.25 -10.84
C SER A 190 -10.83 -12.04 -11.00
N ASP A 191 -10.58 -12.49 -12.22
CA ASP A 191 -9.31 -13.04 -12.69
C ASP A 191 -8.24 -11.95 -12.94
N HIS A 192 -8.65 -10.69 -12.95
CA HIS A 192 -7.77 -9.53 -12.93
C HIS A 192 -7.47 -9.06 -11.49
N GLN A 193 -6.30 -8.45 -11.31
CA GLN A 193 -5.92 -7.73 -10.12
C GLN A 193 -6.27 -6.25 -10.25
N GLU A 194 -6.55 -5.61 -9.11
CA GLU A 194 -6.70 -4.16 -9.07
C GLU A 194 -5.31 -3.52 -9.17
N VAL A 195 -5.10 -2.69 -10.19
CA VAL A 195 -3.88 -1.89 -10.33
C VAL A 195 -4.12 -0.48 -9.80
N VAL A 196 -3.29 -0.04 -8.86
CA VAL A 196 -3.44 1.27 -8.21
C VAL A 196 -2.20 2.12 -8.48
N LEU A 197 -2.41 3.27 -9.15
CA LEU A 197 -1.38 4.29 -9.35
C LEU A 197 -1.50 5.38 -8.28
N HIS A 198 -0.41 5.61 -7.55
CA HIS A 198 -0.33 6.65 -6.53
C HIS A 198 0.46 7.85 -7.06
N LEU A 199 -0.21 8.99 -7.16
CA LEU A 199 0.36 10.23 -7.66
C LEU A 199 0.59 11.24 -6.53
N ARG A 200 1.63 12.05 -6.69
CA ARG A 200 1.87 13.23 -5.85
C ARG A 200 0.87 14.31 -6.23
N ASP A 201 0.18 14.82 -5.20
CA ASP A 201 -0.65 16.01 -5.29
C ASP A 201 0.25 17.26 -5.48
N LEU A 202 0.16 17.89 -6.65
CA LEU A 202 0.93 19.10 -6.99
C LEU A 202 0.24 20.39 -6.51
N ASN A 203 -1.08 20.34 -6.29
CA ASN A 203 -1.91 21.49 -5.93
C ASN A 203 -2.00 21.70 -4.44
N LYS A 204 -1.79 20.64 -3.64
CA LYS A 204 -1.38 20.88 -2.26
C LYS A 204 -0.10 21.69 -2.35
N PRO A 205 -0.07 22.91 -1.77
CA PRO A 205 1.21 23.56 -1.58
C PRO A 205 2.13 22.50 -1.00
N ARG A 206 3.43 22.61 -1.26
CA ARG A 206 4.35 22.18 -0.23
C ARG A 206 3.92 22.98 0.99
N SER A 207 2.95 22.46 1.77
CA SER A 207 2.95 22.51 3.21
C SER A 207 4.42 22.48 3.47
N SER A 208 4.95 23.58 3.98
CA SER A 208 6.31 23.67 4.47
C SER A 208 6.41 22.49 5.42
N SER A 209 6.74 21.35 4.83
CA SER A 209 6.19 20.09 5.32
C SER A 209 7.04 19.90 6.51
N ARG A 210 6.46 20.00 7.72
CA ARG A 210 7.18 19.87 9.00
C ARG A 210 8.49 19.14 8.74
N HIS A 211 9.59 19.90 8.66
CA HIS A 211 10.79 19.62 7.83
C HIS A 211 11.52 18.31 8.14
N GLY A 212 10.92 17.39 8.90
CA GLY A 212 11.51 16.14 9.34
C GLY A 212 10.61 14.91 9.29
N ARG A 213 9.37 14.89 8.76
CA ARG A 213 8.63 13.61 8.76
C ARG A 213 9.24 12.60 7.79
N VAL A 214 9.89 11.59 8.36
CA VAL A 214 10.46 10.46 7.64
C VAL A 214 9.34 9.54 7.20
N THR A 215 9.34 9.17 5.92
CA THR A 215 8.39 8.19 5.38
C THR A 215 9.09 6.84 5.36
N TYR A 216 8.52 5.88 6.08
CA TYR A 216 8.93 4.48 6.08
C TYR A 216 7.66 3.61 5.95
N PRO A 217 7.69 2.43 5.31
CA PRO A 217 8.81 1.83 4.61
C PRO A 217 9.27 2.66 3.41
N ILE A 218 10.57 2.60 3.10
CA ILE A 218 11.08 3.12 1.83
C ILE A 218 10.66 2.11 0.76
N HIS A 219 9.64 2.45 -0.01
CA HIS A 219 9.14 1.58 -1.08
C HIS A 219 10.19 1.42 -2.18
N SER A 220 10.64 0.19 -2.35
CA SER A 220 11.62 -0.28 -3.33
C SER A 220 11.25 -1.70 -3.74
N LEU A 221 11.62 -2.11 -4.96
CA LEU A 221 11.45 -3.49 -5.43
C LEU A 221 12.15 -4.52 -4.55
N ASN A 222 13.28 -4.13 -3.95
CA ASN A 222 14.04 -4.96 -3.04
C ASN A 222 13.94 -4.37 -1.62
N PRO A 223 12.81 -4.59 -0.92
CA PRO A 223 12.65 -4.09 0.44
C PRO A 223 13.70 -4.70 1.38
N GLY A 224 14.14 -5.95 1.13
CA GLY A 224 15.22 -6.59 1.89
C GLY A 224 16.52 -5.78 1.85
N ARG A 225 17.03 -5.48 0.65
CA ARG A 225 18.24 -4.67 0.48
C ARG A 225 18.15 -3.30 1.14
N ILE A 226 16.99 -2.64 1.06
CA ILE A 226 16.78 -1.34 1.72
C ILE A 226 16.91 -1.49 3.23
N VAL A 227 16.37 -2.57 3.78
CA VAL A 227 16.49 -2.86 5.19
C VAL A 227 17.94 -3.17 5.56
N ASP A 228 18.64 -3.99 4.78
CA ASP A 228 20.06 -4.32 5.03
C ASP A 228 20.95 -3.07 4.97
N GLU A 229 20.76 -2.21 3.97
CA GLU A 229 21.50 -0.94 3.86
C GLU A 229 21.17 0.01 5.00
N LEU A 230 19.91 0.01 5.47
CA LEU A 230 19.49 0.83 6.59
C LEU A 230 20.12 0.32 7.90
N VAL A 231 20.10 -0.99 8.14
CA VAL A 231 20.75 -1.64 9.29
C VAL A 231 22.24 -1.35 9.28
N ALA A 232 22.93 -1.58 8.15
CA ALA A 232 24.36 -1.27 8.02
C ALA A 232 24.69 0.21 8.25
N GLU A 233 23.83 1.14 7.80
CA GLU A 233 24.03 2.58 8.03
C GLU A 233 23.77 3.00 9.48
N MET A 234 22.89 2.27 10.19
CA MET A 234 22.64 2.48 11.62
C MET A 234 23.75 1.89 12.49
N ASP A 235 24.21 0.68 12.16
CA ASP A 235 25.30 0.00 12.86
C ASP A 235 26.61 0.77 12.71
N GLY A 236 26.93 1.27 11.51
CA GLY A 236 28.12 2.10 11.27
C GLY A 236 28.10 3.47 11.96
N ARG A 237 27.05 3.79 12.71
CA ARG A 237 26.90 5.01 13.52
C ARG A 237 26.64 4.72 14.99
N ASP A 238 26.75 3.46 15.39
CA ASP A 238 26.53 2.99 16.76
C ASP A 238 25.16 3.38 17.35
N ILE A 239 24.16 3.60 16.48
CA ILE A 239 22.82 4.00 16.89
C ILE A 239 22.19 2.83 17.66
N GLY A 240 21.77 3.04 18.90
CA GLY A 240 21.21 1.97 19.72
C GLY A 240 22.20 1.23 20.61
N GLN A 241 23.51 1.46 20.50
CA GLN A 241 24.50 0.71 21.30
C GLN A 241 24.68 1.26 22.72
N SER A 242 24.51 2.57 22.90
CA SER A 242 24.73 3.26 24.19
C SER A 242 23.54 4.12 24.60
N VAL A 243 22.32 3.59 24.42
CA VAL A 243 21.15 4.43 24.62
C VAL A 243 20.84 4.64 26.08
N SER A 244 20.70 5.92 26.41
CA SER A 244 20.21 6.44 27.67
C SER A 244 19.09 7.42 27.36
N THR A 245 18.32 7.79 28.39
CA THR A 245 17.35 8.90 28.29
C THR A 245 17.95 10.19 27.73
N LEU A 246 19.26 10.43 27.93
CA LEU A 246 19.97 11.61 27.46
C LEU A 246 20.38 11.52 25.97
N THR A 247 20.62 10.33 25.46
CA THR A 247 21.04 10.11 24.05
C THR A 247 19.88 9.74 23.14
N TRP A 248 18.69 9.50 23.71
CA TRP A 248 17.48 9.11 23.00
C TRP A 248 17.12 10.01 21.80
N ASP A 249 16.95 11.32 22.03
CA ASP A 249 16.53 12.24 20.98
C ASP A 249 17.57 12.35 19.86
N ALA A 250 18.85 12.19 20.21
CA ALA A 250 19.94 12.15 19.26
C ALA A 250 19.87 10.88 18.40
N ASP A 251 19.66 9.71 19.00
CA ASP A 251 19.54 8.43 18.31
C ASP A 251 18.31 8.37 17.38
N VAL A 252 17.16 8.89 17.82
CA VAL A 252 15.97 9.00 16.97
C VAL A 252 16.23 9.93 15.79
N THR A 253 16.87 11.07 16.04
CA THR A 253 17.24 12.02 14.99
C THR A 253 18.19 11.36 13.99
N GLU A 254 19.15 10.58 14.46
CA GLU A 254 20.09 9.88 13.60
C GLU A 254 19.41 8.75 12.80
N CYS A 255 18.50 7.99 13.42
CA CYS A 255 17.65 7.01 12.71
C CYS A 255 16.90 7.68 11.56
N GLN A 256 16.26 8.81 11.83
CA GLN A 256 15.56 9.57 10.82
C GLN A 256 16.50 10.02 9.68
N GLN A 257 17.72 10.45 10.02
CA GLN A 257 18.72 10.84 9.03
C GLN A 257 19.19 9.65 8.18
N CYS A 258 19.38 8.46 8.77
CA CYS A 258 19.69 7.23 8.02
C CYS A 258 18.58 6.95 7.00
N VAL A 259 17.31 6.92 7.41
CA VAL A 259 16.19 6.68 6.49
C VAL A 259 16.15 7.73 5.37
N ARG A 260 16.40 9.02 5.66
CA ARG A 260 16.49 10.07 4.63
C ARG A 260 17.65 9.84 3.66
N ARG A 261 18.82 9.43 4.15
CA ARG A 261 20.01 9.13 3.33
C ARG A 261 19.79 7.93 2.43
N ILE A 262 19.27 6.82 2.96
CA ILE A 262 18.88 5.65 2.16
C ILE A 262 17.88 6.06 1.07
N ARG A 263 16.83 6.80 1.43
CA ARG A 263 15.81 7.26 0.46
C ARG A 263 16.44 8.11 -0.65
N LYS A 264 17.34 9.05 -0.30
CA LYS A 264 18.07 9.86 -1.28
C LYS A 264 18.94 8.98 -2.17
N ARG A 265 19.65 7.99 -1.62
CA ARG A 265 20.45 7.02 -2.38
C ARG A 265 19.58 6.21 -3.35
N VAL A 266 18.39 5.76 -2.93
CA VAL A 266 17.42 5.06 -3.79
C VAL A 266 16.94 5.96 -4.92
N GLN A 267 16.58 7.22 -4.62
CA GLN A 267 16.15 8.19 -5.64
C GLN A 267 17.26 8.50 -6.65
N GLN A 268 18.49 8.72 -6.18
CA GLN A 268 19.66 8.96 -7.04
C GLN A 268 19.96 7.76 -7.93
N ARG A 269 19.87 6.55 -7.37
CA ARG A 269 19.96 5.28 -8.07
C ARG A 269 18.94 5.23 -9.22
N ARG A 270 17.65 5.42 -8.92
CA ARG A 270 16.57 5.50 -9.94
C ARG A 270 16.87 6.52 -11.04
N ALA A 271 17.29 7.74 -10.66
CA ALA A 271 17.58 8.80 -11.62
C ALA A 271 18.82 8.53 -12.50
N ARG A 272 19.84 7.81 -11.99
CA ARG A 272 21.00 7.39 -12.79
C ARG A 272 20.61 6.31 -13.80
N PHE A 273 19.81 5.36 -13.36
CA PHE A 273 19.33 4.30 -14.23
C PHE A 273 18.41 4.82 -15.33
N HIS A 274 17.46 5.69 -15.01
CA HIS A 274 16.61 6.34 -16.01
C HIS A 274 17.44 7.05 -17.08
N ARG A 275 18.48 7.79 -16.68
CA ARG A 275 19.43 8.40 -17.62
C ARG A 275 20.17 7.35 -18.46
N LYS A 276 20.50 6.18 -17.91
CA LYS A 276 21.12 5.06 -18.63
C LYS A 276 20.16 4.43 -19.65
N ILE A 277 18.89 4.18 -19.29
CA ILE A 277 17.86 3.69 -20.21
C ILE A 277 17.62 4.70 -21.33
N GLN A 278 17.36 5.97 -20.99
CA GLN A 278 17.14 7.01 -22.00
C GLN A 278 18.37 7.18 -22.90
N GLY A 279 19.57 7.08 -22.34
CA GLY A 279 20.82 7.04 -23.11
C GLY A 279 20.94 5.84 -24.03
N ARG A 280 20.42 4.66 -23.64
CA ARG A 280 20.37 3.45 -24.48
C ARG A 280 19.32 3.57 -25.59
N ALA A 281 18.13 4.09 -25.28
CA ALA A 281 17.05 4.32 -26.24
C ALA A 281 17.43 5.37 -27.31
N ARG A 282 18.24 6.37 -26.93
CA ARG A 282 18.73 7.42 -27.84
C ARG A 282 20.01 7.05 -28.60
N ARG A 283 20.68 5.95 -28.25
CA ARG A 283 21.82 5.47 -29.04
C ARG A 283 21.28 4.71 -30.25
N PRO A 284 21.59 5.12 -31.50
CA PRO A 284 21.30 4.29 -32.65
C PRO A 284 22.08 2.98 -32.47
N LEU A 285 21.36 1.88 -32.23
CA LEU A 285 21.94 0.54 -32.14
C LEU A 285 22.51 0.21 -33.52
N LEU A 286 23.81 0.40 -33.70
CA LEU A 286 24.45 0.36 -35.02
C LEU A 286 24.59 -1.08 -35.56
N THR A 287 24.58 -2.13 -34.74
CA THR A 287 24.56 -3.51 -35.26
C THR A 287 23.92 -4.56 -34.31
N ARG A 288 23.20 -5.52 -34.91
CA ARG A 288 22.52 -6.67 -34.26
C ARG A 288 23.40 -7.56 -33.35
N PRO A 289 24.70 -7.81 -33.62
CA PRO A 289 25.53 -8.66 -32.75
C PRO A 289 25.82 -8.03 -31.38
N GLN A 290 25.93 -6.70 -31.30
CA GLN A 290 26.18 -5.98 -30.04
C GLN A 290 24.97 -6.03 -29.10
N PHE A 291 23.76 -6.14 -29.66
CA PHE A 291 22.53 -6.33 -28.89
C PHE A 291 22.46 -7.75 -28.28
N ILE A 292 22.91 -8.77 -29.02
CA ILE A 292 22.87 -10.17 -28.58
C ILE A 292 23.90 -10.42 -27.46
N SER A 293 25.12 -9.86 -27.57
CA SER A 293 26.18 -10.09 -26.58
C SER A 293 25.88 -9.47 -25.21
N CYS A 294 25.26 -8.28 -25.15
CA CYS A 294 24.87 -7.67 -23.88
C CYS A 294 23.75 -8.45 -23.17
N ASN A 295 22.83 -9.06 -23.93
CA ASN A 295 21.71 -9.81 -23.36
C ASN A 295 22.11 -11.17 -22.78
N MET A 296 23.11 -11.84 -23.35
CA MET A 296 23.51 -13.18 -22.90
C MET A 296 24.20 -13.19 -21.53
N GLU A 297 24.91 -12.13 -21.18
CA GLU A 297 25.60 -12.04 -19.88
C GLU A 297 24.59 -11.78 -18.73
N GLU A 298 23.59 -10.91 -18.97
CA GLU A 298 22.49 -10.67 -18.02
C GLU A 298 21.66 -11.95 -17.80
N LEU A 299 21.37 -12.73 -18.85
CA LEU A 299 20.65 -14.01 -18.76
C LEU A 299 21.41 -15.10 -17.98
N ARG A 300 22.74 -15.12 -18.05
CA ARG A 300 23.57 -16.10 -17.35
C ARG A 300 23.57 -15.85 -15.83
N GLN A 301 23.56 -14.59 -15.42
CA GLN A 301 23.45 -14.18 -14.03
C GLN A 301 22.05 -14.50 -13.45
N GLU A 302 20.98 -14.25 -14.22
CA GLU A 302 19.62 -14.62 -13.81
C GLU A 302 19.43 -16.13 -13.58
N HIS A 303 20.08 -16.97 -14.39
CA HIS A 303 19.93 -18.43 -14.30
C HIS A 303 20.54 -19.01 -13.02
N LEU A 304 21.69 -18.49 -12.59
CA LEU A 304 22.38 -18.92 -11.37
C LEU A 304 21.59 -18.54 -10.11
N VAL A 305 20.96 -17.37 -10.11
CA VAL A 305 20.08 -16.90 -9.02
C VAL A 305 18.82 -17.76 -8.89
N ARG A 306 18.22 -18.19 -10.02
CA ARG A 306 17.02 -19.07 -10.02
C ARG A 306 17.28 -20.46 -9.45
N LEU A 307 18.51 -20.98 -9.54
CA LEU A 307 18.85 -22.31 -9.07
C LEU A 307 18.95 -22.38 -7.53
N GLY A 308 19.49 -21.33 -6.89
CA GLY A 308 19.59 -21.24 -5.43
C GLY A 308 18.25 -21.09 -4.70
N GLN A 309 17.26 -20.45 -5.34
CA GLN A 309 15.98 -20.09 -4.70
C GLN A 309 14.92 -21.20 -4.64
N LYS A 310 15.08 -22.29 -5.43
CA LYS A 310 14.10 -23.40 -5.43
C LYS A 310 14.12 -24.22 -4.12
N LEU A 311 15.17 -24.11 -3.31
CA LEU A 311 15.32 -24.84 -2.05
C LEU A 311 14.60 -24.16 -0.85
N ALA A 312 14.36 -22.85 -0.88
CA ALA A 312 13.78 -22.11 0.26
C ALA A 312 12.23 -22.09 0.30
N ARG A 313 11.56 -22.37 -0.83
CA ARG A 313 10.12 -22.09 -1.04
C ARG A 313 9.12 -22.98 -0.28
N LYS A 314 9.54 -24.07 0.38
CA LYS A 314 8.59 -25.01 1.02
C LYS A 314 8.07 -24.53 2.39
N ALA A 315 8.71 -23.57 3.06
CA ALA A 315 8.30 -23.13 4.40
C ALA A 315 7.25 -21.99 4.39
N ASP A 316 7.34 -21.06 3.44
CA ASP A 316 6.46 -19.88 3.39
C ASP A 316 5.05 -20.19 2.88
N GLN A 317 4.89 -21.25 2.08
CA GLN A 317 3.58 -21.71 1.60
C GLN A 317 2.69 -22.23 2.74
N LEU A 318 3.28 -22.81 3.80
CA LEU A 318 2.55 -23.23 5.01
C LEU A 318 2.02 -22.02 5.79
N ARG A 319 2.79 -20.92 5.87
CA ARG A 319 2.40 -19.70 6.60
C ARG A 319 1.20 -18.98 5.99
N TYR A 320 1.07 -18.98 4.67
CA TYR A 320 -0.05 -18.34 3.98
C TYR A 320 -1.38 -19.08 4.16
N PHE A 321 -1.35 -20.41 4.30
CA PHE A 321 -2.55 -21.22 4.53
C PHE A 321 -3.19 -20.93 5.90
N TYR A 322 -2.38 -20.78 6.96
CA TYR A 322 -2.87 -20.48 8.32
C TYR A 322 -3.39 -19.05 8.47
N LYS A 323 -2.81 -18.07 7.75
CA LYS A 323 -3.28 -16.67 7.76
C LYS A 323 -4.72 -16.53 7.25
N ARG A 324 -5.08 -17.33 6.25
CA ARG A 324 -6.42 -17.31 5.63
C ARG A 324 -7.51 -17.85 6.57
N VAL A 325 -7.18 -18.79 7.46
CA VAL A 325 -8.11 -19.33 8.47
C VAL A 325 -8.34 -18.31 9.59
N ALA A 326 -7.28 -17.63 10.04
CA ALA A 326 -7.36 -16.63 11.10
C ALA A 326 -8.14 -15.36 10.68
N ASP A 327 -8.07 -14.96 9.41
CA ASP A 327 -8.82 -13.80 8.90
C ASP A 327 -10.31 -14.13 8.66
N TRP A 328 -10.69 -15.40 8.49
CA TRP A 328 -12.09 -15.85 8.41
C TRP A 328 -12.77 -15.85 9.79
N GLU A 329 -12.09 -16.32 10.84
CA GLU A 329 -12.59 -16.33 12.23
C GLU A 329 -12.82 -14.91 12.79
N ARG A 330 -12.03 -13.93 12.33
CA ARG A 330 -12.09 -12.53 12.81
C ARG A 330 -13.32 -11.75 12.29
N ASN A 331 -14.04 -12.26 11.28
CA ASN A 331 -15.15 -11.55 10.62
C ASN A 331 -16.55 -11.99 11.10
N GLN A 332 -16.66 -12.65 12.25
CA GLN A 332 -17.95 -12.89 12.91
C GLN A 332 -18.47 -11.58 13.54
N THR A 333 -19.32 -10.84 12.81
CA THR A 333 -19.88 -9.56 13.26
C THR A 333 -21.05 -9.74 14.23
N VAL A 334 -21.06 -8.95 15.30
CA VAL A 334 -22.20 -8.78 16.23
C VAL A 334 -23.39 -8.18 15.47
N THR A 335 -24.50 -8.92 15.42
CA THR A 335 -25.66 -8.63 14.57
C THR A 335 -26.67 -7.67 15.21
N THR A 336 -26.62 -7.44 16.51
CA THR A 336 -27.63 -6.61 17.20
C THR A 336 -27.05 -5.89 18.41
N ILE A 337 -27.26 -4.57 18.49
CA ILE A 337 -27.00 -3.77 19.69
C ILE A 337 -28.36 -3.38 20.24
N SER A 338 -28.79 -4.03 21.32
CA SER A 338 -30.01 -3.65 22.04
C SER A 338 -29.75 -2.47 22.97
N ARG A 339 -30.72 -1.56 23.04
CA ARG A 339 -30.72 -0.43 23.99
C ARG A 339 -31.13 -0.96 25.35
N ILE A 340 -30.31 -0.74 26.36
CA ILE A 340 -30.57 -1.32 27.69
C ILE A 340 -31.33 -0.34 28.60
N HIS A 341 -31.16 1.00 28.53
CA HIS A 341 -31.88 1.95 29.41
C HIS A 341 -32.11 3.36 28.79
N GLY A 342 -33.23 4.02 29.16
CA GLY A 342 -33.48 5.49 29.02
C GLY A 342 -34.66 5.94 28.12
N PRO A 343 -35.50 6.94 28.52
CA PRO A 343 -36.54 7.52 27.67
C PRO A 343 -35.95 8.33 26.50
N HIS A 344 -36.75 8.51 25.44
CA HIS A 344 -36.33 9.17 24.19
C HIS A 344 -35.72 10.56 24.44
N PHE A 345 -34.47 10.76 24.00
CA PHE A 345 -33.90 12.11 23.91
C PHE A 345 -34.76 12.95 22.95
N THR A 346 -35.24 14.08 23.44
CA THR A 346 -35.95 15.04 22.59
C THR A 346 -34.95 15.79 21.70
N ARG A 347 -35.42 16.30 20.56
CA ARG A 347 -34.56 16.94 19.54
C ARG A 347 -33.91 18.24 20.02
N ASP A 348 -34.50 18.87 21.01
CA ASP A 348 -34.11 20.13 21.64
C ASP A 348 -33.05 19.97 22.74
N MET A 349 -32.77 18.75 23.22
CA MET A 349 -31.70 18.53 24.19
C MET A 349 -30.32 18.71 23.55
N THR A 350 -29.44 19.46 24.22
CA THR A 350 -28.04 19.57 23.82
C THR A 350 -27.31 18.25 24.06
N ILE A 351 -26.16 18.04 23.40
CA ILE A 351 -25.34 16.84 23.63
C ILE A 351 -24.92 16.74 25.11
N ALA A 352 -24.64 17.87 25.75
CA ALA A 352 -24.30 17.93 27.18
C ALA A 352 -25.47 17.45 28.05
N ASP A 353 -26.71 17.86 27.75
CA ASP A 353 -27.90 17.45 28.51
C ASP A 353 -28.21 15.96 28.31
N LYS A 354 -28.01 15.43 27.10
CA LYS A 354 -28.18 13.99 26.83
C LYS A 354 -27.19 13.17 27.65
N PHE A 355 -25.92 13.61 27.68
CA PHE A 355 -24.91 12.98 28.54
C PHE A 355 -25.23 13.14 30.02
N ALA A 356 -25.62 14.34 30.46
CA ALA A 356 -25.97 14.61 31.84
C ALA A 356 -27.17 13.77 32.28
N THR A 357 -28.16 13.54 31.42
CA THR A 357 -29.35 12.75 31.76
C THR A 357 -29.00 11.28 31.95
N GLU A 358 -28.29 10.68 30.99
CA GLU A 358 -27.79 9.29 31.10
C GLU A 358 -26.90 9.11 32.33
N TRP A 359 -25.97 10.05 32.54
CA TRP A 359 -25.01 9.98 33.63
C TRP A 359 -25.61 10.40 34.98
N SER A 360 -26.71 11.16 35.02
CA SER A 360 -27.40 11.53 36.28
C SER A 360 -28.03 10.30 36.94
N THR A 361 -28.51 9.34 36.15
CA THR A 361 -29.01 8.05 36.64
C THR A 361 -27.91 7.23 37.31
N GLY A 362 -26.67 7.35 36.86
CA GLY A 362 -25.51 6.69 37.46
C GLY A 362 -24.86 7.48 38.61
N LEU A 363 -24.53 8.74 38.38
CA LEU A 363 -23.70 9.57 39.27
C LEU A 363 -24.51 10.51 40.19
N GLY A 364 -25.77 10.81 39.85
CA GLY A 364 -26.52 11.91 40.46
C GLY A 364 -27.04 11.66 41.87
N LYS A 365 -27.05 10.41 42.35
CA LYS A 365 -27.57 10.07 43.69
C LYS A 365 -26.52 9.78 44.76
N VAL A 366 -25.25 9.56 44.42
CA VAL A 366 -24.33 8.83 45.32
C VAL A 366 -23.24 9.71 45.95
N HIS A 367 -22.85 10.84 45.35
CA HIS A 367 -21.61 11.52 45.78
C HIS A 367 -21.73 12.56 46.89
N CYS A 368 -22.93 13.01 47.25
CA CYS A 368 -23.12 14.07 48.26
C CYS A 368 -23.90 13.65 49.51
N GLN A 369 -24.31 12.36 49.63
CA GLN A 369 -25.07 11.87 50.79
C GLN A 369 -24.38 10.73 51.57
N GLU A 370 -23.34 10.10 51.03
CA GLU A 370 -22.63 9.04 51.76
C GLU A 370 -21.45 9.60 52.58
N GLU A 371 -21.37 9.21 53.84
CA GLU A 371 -20.23 9.52 54.70
C GLU A 371 -18.94 8.92 54.14
N ARG A 372 -17.82 9.64 54.29
CA ARG A 372 -16.49 9.27 53.75
C ARG A 372 -16.01 7.86 54.09
N VAL A 373 -16.57 7.25 55.13
CA VAL A 373 -16.22 5.92 55.64
C VAL A 373 -16.72 4.79 54.72
N ASP A 374 -17.82 5.01 53.98
CA ASP A 374 -18.43 3.98 53.11
C ASP A 374 -18.06 4.10 51.62
N LEU A 375 -17.27 5.11 51.27
CA LEU A 375 -16.87 5.38 49.88
C LEU A 375 -16.23 4.18 49.15
N PRO A 376 -15.36 3.35 49.77
CA PRO A 376 -14.79 2.18 49.09
C PRO A 376 -15.84 1.12 48.74
N SER A 377 -16.83 0.92 49.61
CA SER A 377 -17.94 -0.02 49.41
C SER A 377 -18.87 0.50 48.31
N ALA A 378 -19.16 1.80 48.31
CA ALA A 378 -19.97 2.49 47.32
C ALA A 378 -19.32 2.46 45.93
N ILE A 379 -18.01 2.74 45.84
CA ILE A 379 -17.25 2.65 44.58
C ILE A 379 -17.26 1.22 44.04
N ARG A 380 -17.08 0.20 44.90
CA ARG A 380 -17.18 -1.21 44.47
C ARG A 380 -18.57 -1.59 43.99
N ARG A 381 -19.63 -0.99 44.55
CA ARG A 381 -21.02 -1.22 44.15
C ARG A 381 -21.37 -0.48 42.85
N PHE A 382 -20.82 0.73 42.68
CA PHE A 382 -21.02 1.57 41.51
C PHE A 382 -20.27 1.05 40.29
N VAL A 383 -19.01 0.68 40.48
CA VAL A 383 -18.20 0.04 39.45
C VAL A 383 -18.39 -1.47 39.58
N ASN A 384 -19.52 -1.97 39.08
CA ASN A 384 -19.76 -3.41 38.89
C ASN A 384 -18.75 -3.92 37.85
N LEU A 385 -17.52 -4.16 38.28
CA LEU A 385 -16.50 -4.82 37.47
C LEU A 385 -16.84 -6.31 37.45
N PRO A 386 -17.11 -6.89 36.27
CA PRO A 386 -17.21 -8.33 36.13
C PRO A 386 -16.01 -9.01 36.80
N THR A 387 -16.23 -10.09 37.53
CA THR A 387 -15.17 -10.79 38.30
C THR A 387 -14.02 -11.25 37.41
N ASP A 388 -14.26 -11.50 36.12
CA ASP A 388 -13.25 -11.80 35.10
C ASP A 388 -12.38 -10.60 34.69
N ARG A 389 -12.79 -9.37 35.05
CA ARG A 389 -12.03 -8.12 34.82
C ARG A 389 -11.35 -7.60 36.08
N VAL A 390 -11.57 -8.23 37.23
CA VAL A 390 -10.87 -7.89 38.47
C VAL A 390 -9.50 -8.55 38.44
N LEU A 391 -8.46 -7.74 38.25
CA LEU A 391 -7.08 -8.22 38.31
C LEU A 391 -6.79 -8.80 39.70
N SER A 392 -6.26 -10.02 39.74
CA SER A 392 -5.80 -10.58 41.00
C SER A 392 -4.59 -9.80 41.52
N SER A 393 -4.27 -9.90 42.81
CA SER A 393 -3.04 -9.30 43.33
C SER A 393 -1.79 -9.87 42.67
N ALA A 394 -1.85 -11.10 42.13
CA ALA A 394 -0.77 -11.70 41.37
C ALA A 394 -0.65 -11.05 39.98
N ASP A 395 -1.77 -10.85 39.28
CA ASP A 395 -1.78 -10.16 37.99
C ASP A 395 -1.29 -8.73 38.16
N ASN A 396 -1.77 -8.02 39.17
CA ASN A 396 -1.32 -6.65 39.43
C ASN A 396 0.19 -6.59 39.71
N ARG A 397 0.76 -7.55 40.45
CA ARG A 397 2.22 -7.65 40.62
C ARG A 397 2.95 -7.96 39.30
N ALA A 398 2.38 -8.81 38.44
CA ALA A 398 2.95 -9.11 37.13
C ALA A 398 2.89 -7.88 36.19
N LEU A 399 1.78 -7.13 36.22
CA LEU A 399 1.58 -5.91 35.46
C LEU A 399 2.49 -4.76 35.92
N LEU A 400 2.75 -4.67 37.23
CA LEU A 400 3.64 -3.69 37.83
C LEU A 400 5.12 -4.11 37.84
N GLY A 401 5.41 -5.38 37.54
CA GLY A 401 6.77 -5.90 37.42
C GLY A 401 7.48 -5.38 36.17
N ASP A 402 8.80 -5.53 36.17
CA ASP A 402 9.62 -5.21 35.00
C ASP A 402 9.10 -5.96 33.77
N PHE A 403 9.16 -5.29 32.61
CA PHE A 403 8.77 -5.91 31.36
C PHE A 403 9.78 -6.97 30.95
N SER A 404 9.28 -8.16 30.66
CA SER A 404 10.11 -9.21 30.07
C SER A 404 10.39 -8.92 28.59
N GLU A 405 11.49 -9.45 28.07
CA GLU A 405 11.84 -9.37 26.65
C GLU A 405 10.69 -9.92 25.76
N ALA A 406 10.07 -11.03 26.20
CA ALA A 406 8.96 -11.66 25.50
C ALA A 406 7.73 -10.74 25.40
N GLU A 407 7.42 -9.99 26.46
CA GLU A 407 6.32 -9.01 26.45
C GLU A 407 6.58 -7.87 25.45
N VAL A 408 7.81 -7.35 25.41
CA VAL A 408 8.19 -6.29 24.46
C VAL A 408 8.12 -6.80 23.02
N LEU A 409 8.66 -7.98 22.76
CA LEU A 409 8.60 -8.64 21.45
C LEU A 409 7.16 -8.88 21.00
N ALA A 410 6.31 -9.39 21.89
CA ALA A 410 4.90 -9.64 21.62
C ALA A 410 4.17 -8.33 21.30
N ALA A 411 4.41 -7.29 22.10
CA ALA A 411 3.73 -6.02 21.94
C ALA A 411 4.15 -5.28 20.66
N VAL A 412 5.44 -5.29 20.31
CA VAL A 412 5.89 -4.74 19.02
C VAL A 412 5.39 -5.57 17.83
N SER A 413 5.40 -6.90 17.95
CA SER A 413 4.83 -7.77 16.92
C SER A 413 3.34 -7.51 16.70
N GLY A 414 2.61 -7.15 17.77
CA GLY A 414 1.22 -6.75 17.77
C GLY A 414 0.94 -5.33 17.25
N LEU A 415 1.97 -4.50 17.04
CA LEU A 415 1.76 -3.16 16.47
C LEU A 415 1.17 -3.27 15.05
N SER A 416 0.04 -2.59 14.87
CA SER A 416 -0.64 -2.46 13.57
C SER A 416 0.29 -1.77 12.57
N ARG A 417 0.46 -2.38 11.39
CA ARG A 417 1.25 -1.83 10.28
C ARG A 417 0.59 -0.58 9.69
N HIS A 418 1.37 0.24 8.99
CA HIS A 418 0.89 1.44 8.27
C HIS A 418 0.23 2.51 9.16
N LYS A 419 0.42 2.47 10.48
CA LYS A 419 0.02 3.59 11.34
C LYS A 419 0.90 4.81 11.06
N SER A 420 0.32 5.98 11.21
CA SER A 420 1.03 7.25 11.12
C SER A 420 2.16 7.30 12.15
N ALA A 421 3.27 7.93 11.76
CA ALA A 421 4.41 8.13 12.65
C ALA A 421 4.01 8.91 13.92
N GLY A 422 4.64 8.56 15.04
CA GLY A 422 4.46 9.20 16.33
C GLY A 422 5.03 10.63 16.38
N LEU A 423 5.19 11.16 17.59
CA LEU A 423 5.89 12.43 17.83
C LEU A 423 7.37 12.35 17.43
N ASP A 424 7.95 11.17 17.58
CA ASP A 424 9.30 10.77 17.18
C ASP A 424 9.51 10.68 15.67
N GLY A 425 8.46 10.82 14.85
CA GLY A 425 8.55 10.77 13.39
C GLY A 425 8.90 9.40 12.80
N LEU A 426 8.95 8.34 13.61
CA LEU A 426 9.10 6.95 13.19
C LEU A 426 7.73 6.26 13.25
N ASN A 427 7.47 5.32 12.33
CA ASN A 427 6.21 4.57 12.33
C ASN A 427 6.39 3.14 12.82
N ASN A 428 5.27 2.47 13.08
CA ASN A 428 5.27 1.09 13.57
C ASN A 428 6.01 0.12 12.66
N ASP A 429 6.04 0.37 11.35
CA ASP A 429 6.74 -0.49 10.40
C ASP A 429 8.27 -0.42 10.59
N PHE A 430 8.81 0.75 10.92
CA PHE A 430 10.23 0.91 11.26
C PHE A 430 10.58 0.15 12.53
N THR A 431 9.77 0.32 13.58
CA THR A 431 9.91 -0.35 14.87
C THR A 431 9.95 -1.87 14.73
N ARG A 432 9.03 -2.44 13.94
CA ARG A 432 8.97 -3.89 13.72
C ARG A 432 10.17 -4.45 12.98
N ILE A 433 10.71 -3.70 12.02
CA ILE A 433 11.85 -4.16 11.24
C ILE A 433 13.11 -4.15 12.10
N ARG A 434 13.35 -3.11 12.89
CA ARG A 434 14.52 -3.07 13.78
C ARG A 434 14.57 -4.26 14.75
N LEU A 435 13.42 -4.69 15.26
CA LEU A 435 13.32 -5.89 16.10
C LEU A 435 13.66 -7.20 15.40
N HIS A 436 13.55 -7.28 14.09
CA HIS A 436 13.93 -8.48 13.35
C HIS A 436 15.47 -8.60 13.18
N PHE A 437 16.20 -7.49 13.25
CA PHE A 437 17.66 -7.44 13.05
C PHE A 437 18.47 -7.37 14.34
N LEU A 438 17.82 -7.02 15.45
CA LEU A 438 18.39 -7.22 16.78
C LEU A 438 18.31 -8.72 17.13
N SER A 439 19.28 -9.49 16.63
CA SER A 439 19.43 -10.90 17.02
C SER A 439 19.76 -11.01 18.52
N PRO A 440 19.20 -11.99 19.24
CA PRO A 440 19.60 -12.29 20.61
C PRO A 440 21.11 -12.63 20.72
N PRO A 441 21.74 -12.39 21.88
CA PRO A 441 21.15 -11.93 23.13
C PRO A 441 21.12 -10.40 23.23
N TRP A 442 19.97 -9.85 23.62
CA TRP A 442 19.82 -8.44 23.92
C TRP A 442 20.74 -8.09 25.09
N SER A 443 21.52 -7.03 24.96
CA SER A 443 22.04 -6.40 26.18
C SER A 443 20.84 -5.85 26.96
N SER A 444 20.87 -5.93 28.30
CA SER A 444 19.81 -5.35 29.15
C SER A 444 19.55 -3.87 28.83
N SER A 445 20.53 -3.19 28.21
CA SER A 445 20.43 -1.82 27.70
C SER A 445 19.50 -1.68 26.48
N ALA A 446 19.49 -2.65 25.56
CA ALA A 446 18.60 -2.62 24.38
C ALA A 446 17.12 -2.87 24.75
N ILE A 447 16.86 -3.70 25.76
CA ILE A 447 15.50 -3.87 26.32
C ILE A 447 15.08 -2.58 27.03
N LYS A 448 15.95 -1.96 27.85
CA LYS A 448 15.69 -0.65 28.47
C LYS A 448 15.38 0.44 27.44
N PHE A 449 16.11 0.47 26.32
CA PHE A 449 15.84 1.37 25.20
C PHE A 449 14.39 1.26 24.70
N TRP A 450 13.87 0.04 24.48
CA TRP A 450 12.49 -0.15 24.01
C TRP A 450 11.42 0.10 25.08
N LEU A 451 11.74 -0.13 26.35
CA LEU A 451 10.84 0.15 27.47
C LEU A 451 10.67 1.63 27.75
N GLU A 452 11.69 2.43 27.46
CA GLU A 452 11.60 3.90 27.47
C GLU A 452 10.95 4.45 26.19
N LEU A 453 11.08 3.74 25.05
CA LEU A 453 10.54 4.12 23.73
C LEU A 453 9.01 4.16 23.66
N ILE A 454 8.32 3.38 24.50
CA ILE A 454 6.88 3.24 24.38
C ILE A 454 6.18 3.54 25.71
N PRO A 455 5.87 4.83 25.99
CA PRO A 455 4.91 5.19 27.03
C PRO A 455 3.59 4.42 26.88
N ARG A 456 3.22 4.07 25.64
CA ARG A 456 2.06 3.23 25.30
C ARG A 456 2.16 1.77 25.73
N LEU A 457 3.34 1.21 26.01
CA LEU A 457 3.47 -0.16 26.52
C LEU A 457 3.16 -0.24 28.01
N ARG A 458 3.49 0.81 28.78
CA ARG A 458 2.97 0.95 30.15
C ARG A 458 1.45 1.02 30.17
N PHE A 459 0.85 1.71 29.18
CA PHE A 459 -0.60 1.73 28.98
C PHE A 459 -1.20 0.48 28.30
N SER A 460 -0.39 -0.46 27.79
CA SER A 460 -0.89 -1.72 27.23
C SER A 460 -0.72 -2.90 28.16
N LYS A 461 0.15 -2.78 29.17
CA LYS A 461 0.29 -3.73 30.27
C LYS A 461 -0.81 -3.50 31.32
N LEU A 462 -1.15 -2.23 31.60
CA LEU A 462 -2.40 -1.84 32.27
C LEU A 462 -3.59 -1.96 31.32
#